data_AF-A0A8S3E8A4-F1
#
_entry.id   AF-A0A8S3E8A4-F1
#
_cell.length_a   1.000
_cell.length_b   1.000
_cell.length_c   1.000
_cell.angle_alpha   90.00
_cell.angle_beta   90.00
_cell.angle_gamma   90.00
#
_symmetry.space_group_name_H-M   'P 1'
#
loop_
_entity.id
_entity.type
_entity.pdbx_description
1 polymer ?
#
loop_
_entity_poly.entity_id
_entity_poly.type
_entity_poly.pdbx_seq_one_letter_code
_entity_poly.pdbx_strand_id
1 'polypeptide(L)'
;DDETNGKLMIFNRNNLSKPLNEILFNDSVIRTLWHPKLNQIFTTTNNGLVRIFYDEQRSPMAGVRLCLSRKEKKSKNQNDFVANIDPIIASSSTSNSIDEQRNIFPENRKDEKKSSSLHQHLVQTIVKSNIVGEEDPRVELLKHAKEAESNSKWVTPAYVYAQPKPIFQQQIEEENDDEDLLPVLKKHRNK
;
A
#
# COMPACT_ATOMS: atom_id res chain seq x y z
N ASP A 1 -33.39 -8.51 -29.91
CA ASP A 1 -33.18 -8.56 -28.45
C ASP A 1 -32.57 -7.25 -27.94
N ASP A 2 -33.30 -6.13 -28.06
CA ASP A 2 -32.85 -4.79 -27.61
C ASP A 2 -33.41 -4.41 -26.23
N GLU A 3 -34.11 -5.33 -25.56
CA GLU A 3 -34.86 -5.06 -24.33
C GLU A 3 -33.98 -5.05 -23.06
N THR A 4 -32.76 -5.59 -23.12
CA THR A 4 -31.86 -5.69 -21.95
C THR A 4 -30.96 -4.47 -21.74
N ASN A 5 -30.94 -3.54 -22.69
CA ASN A 5 -30.04 -2.39 -22.67
C ASN A 5 -30.65 -1.18 -21.94
N GLY A 6 -29.88 -0.55 -21.06
CA GLY A 6 -30.30 0.65 -20.35
C GLY A 6 -30.45 1.85 -21.31
N LYS A 7 -31.39 2.75 -21.03
CA LYS A 7 -31.61 3.96 -21.85
C LYS A 7 -31.71 5.20 -20.98
N LEU A 8 -31.01 6.26 -21.35
CA LEU A 8 -31.20 7.59 -20.77
C LEU A 8 -32.06 8.42 -21.71
N MET A 9 -33.21 8.85 -21.22
CA MET A 9 -34.19 9.63 -21.97
C MET A 9 -34.31 11.03 -21.37
N ILE A 10 -34.20 12.06 -22.20
CA ILE A 10 -34.35 13.46 -21.79
C ILE A 10 -35.70 13.95 -22.30
N PHE A 11 -36.59 14.41 -21.42
CA PHE A 11 -37.92 14.90 -21.80
C PHE A 11 -38.01 16.42 -21.66
N ASN A 12 -38.85 17.04 -22.49
CA ASN A 12 -39.24 18.43 -22.32
C ASN A 12 -40.38 18.49 -21.28
N ARG A 13 -40.27 19.40 -20.30
CA ARG A 13 -41.26 19.58 -19.23
C ARG A 13 -42.69 19.78 -19.75
N ASN A 14 -42.84 20.44 -20.89
CA ASN A 14 -44.16 20.82 -21.41
C ASN A 14 -44.80 19.75 -22.31
N ASN A 15 -44.01 18.86 -22.91
CA ASN A 15 -44.48 17.92 -23.94
C ASN A 15 -43.93 16.52 -23.69
N LEU A 16 -44.18 15.98 -22.49
CA LEU A 16 -43.71 14.66 -22.00
C LEU A 16 -43.99 13.45 -22.92
N SER A 17 -44.59 13.65 -24.10
CA SER A 17 -44.97 12.61 -25.06
C SER A 17 -43.79 11.94 -25.77
N LYS A 18 -42.69 12.67 -26.03
CA LYS A 18 -41.52 12.12 -26.74
C LYS A 18 -40.21 12.56 -26.07
N PRO A 19 -39.22 11.66 -25.94
CA PRO A 19 -37.90 12.05 -25.49
C PRO A 19 -37.28 12.97 -26.55
N LEU A 20 -36.71 14.08 -26.08
CA LEU A 20 -35.91 15.00 -26.87
C LEU A 20 -34.62 14.33 -27.35
N ASN A 21 -33.99 13.54 -26.46
CA ASN A 21 -32.81 12.74 -26.76
C ASN A 21 -32.93 11.36 -26.10
N GLU A 22 -32.48 10.33 -26.81
CA GLU A 22 -32.34 8.96 -26.32
C GLU A 22 -30.87 8.54 -26.44
N ILE A 23 -30.29 8.07 -25.34
CA ILE A 23 -28.91 7.58 -25.29
C ILE A 23 -28.96 6.12 -24.85
N LEU A 24 -28.44 5.23 -25.69
CA LEU A 24 -28.37 3.79 -25.43
C LEU A 24 -27.15 3.44 -24.56
N PHE A 25 -27.35 2.56 -23.60
CA PHE A 25 -26.33 1.97 -22.74
C PHE A 25 -26.37 0.46 -22.87
N ASN A 26 -25.20 -0.16 -22.97
CA ASN A 26 -25.08 -1.62 -22.92
C ASN A 26 -25.42 -2.19 -21.53
N ASP A 27 -25.36 -1.33 -20.52
CA ASP A 27 -25.46 -1.63 -19.10
C ASP A 27 -26.65 -0.89 -18.48
N SER A 28 -27.16 -1.39 -17.34
CA SER A 28 -28.25 -0.71 -16.63
C SER A 28 -27.76 0.57 -15.95
N VAL A 29 -28.53 1.65 -16.09
CA VAL A 29 -28.27 2.95 -15.49
C VAL A 29 -28.92 3.03 -14.11
N ILE A 30 -28.14 3.37 -13.09
CA ILE A 30 -28.61 3.37 -11.70
C ILE A 30 -29.00 4.78 -11.24
N ARG A 31 -28.12 5.77 -11.43
CA ARG A 31 -28.34 7.17 -11.05
C ARG A 31 -27.83 8.10 -12.14
N THR A 32 -28.56 9.20 -12.31
CA THR A 32 -28.18 10.30 -13.19
C THR A 32 -28.22 11.61 -12.41
N LEU A 33 -27.20 12.44 -12.56
CA LEU A 33 -27.07 13.74 -11.92
C LEU A 33 -26.69 14.79 -12.95
N TRP A 34 -27.45 15.89 -13.03
CA TRP A 34 -27.07 17.05 -13.83
C TRP A 34 -26.50 18.14 -12.95
N HIS A 35 -25.25 18.55 -13.22
CA HIS A 35 -24.64 19.70 -12.57
C HIS A 35 -24.96 21.01 -13.33
N PRO A 36 -25.69 21.98 -12.72
CA PRO A 36 -26.22 23.15 -13.43
C PRO A 36 -25.14 24.12 -13.92
N LYS A 37 -24.07 24.36 -13.13
CA LYS A 37 -23.02 25.31 -13.50
C LYS A 37 -22.04 24.75 -14.55
N LEU A 38 -21.86 23.43 -14.56
CA LEU A 38 -20.93 22.79 -15.50
C LEU A 38 -21.63 22.38 -16.79
N ASN A 39 -22.95 22.32 -16.79
CA ASN A 39 -23.74 21.75 -17.88
C ASN A 39 -23.29 20.34 -18.27
N GLN A 40 -23.02 19.51 -17.25
CA GLN A 40 -22.53 18.13 -17.38
C GLN A 40 -23.53 17.16 -16.73
N ILE A 41 -23.81 16.05 -17.41
CA ILE A 41 -24.70 14.99 -16.95
C ILE A 41 -23.85 13.77 -16.58
N PHE A 42 -23.82 13.43 -15.30
CA PHE A 42 -23.15 12.25 -14.75
C PHE A 42 -24.15 11.09 -14.71
N THR A 43 -23.73 9.93 -15.20
CA THR A 43 -24.56 8.72 -15.23
C THR A 43 -23.75 7.55 -14.70
N THR A 44 -24.21 6.95 -13.60
CA THR A 44 -23.57 5.77 -12.99
C THR A 44 -24.21 4.50 -13.56
N THR A 45 -23.40 3.59 -14.09
CA THR A 45 -23.87 2.27 -14.55
C THR A 45 -23.59 1.18 -13.51
N ASN A 46 -24.25 0.02 -13.64
CA ASN A 46 -24.03 -1.15 -12.76
C ASN A 46 -22.63 -1.78 -12.89
N ASN A 47 -21.91 -1.48 -13.97
CA ASN A 47 -20.52 -1.91 -14.19
C ASN A 47 -19.49 -1.10 -13.36
N GLY A 48 -19.95 -0.22 -12.46
CA GLY A 48 -19.08 0.63 -11.65
C GLY A 48 -18.42 1.79 -12.40
N LEU A 49 -18.77 1.98 -13.69
CA LEU A 49 -18.29 3.08 -14.50
C LEU A 49 -19.24 4.28 -14.41
N VAL A 50 -18.66 5.48 -14.44
CA VAL A 50 -19.41 6.73 -14.52
C VAL A 50 -19.21 7.32 -15.92
N ARG A 51 -20.28 7.39 -16.70
CA ARG A 51 -20.28 8.05 -18.01
C ARG A 51 -20.75 9.49 -17.82
N ILE A 52 -20.05 10.43 -18.46
CA ILE A 52 -20.32 11.85 -18.30
C ILE A 52 -20.53 12.47 -19.67
N PHE A 53 -21.69 13.10 -19.86
CA PHE A 53 -22.04 13.81 -21.08
C PHE A 53 -21.83 15.30 -20.85
N TYR A 54 -21.17 15.96 -21.81
CA TYR A 54 -20.91 17.38 -21.79
C TYR A 54 -21.07 17.95 -23.20
N ASP A 55 -21.43 19.22 -23.27
CA ASP A 55 -21.44 19.98 -24.52
C ASP A 55 -20.12 20.77 -24.63
N GLU A 56 -19.40 20.65 -25.75
CA GLU A 56 -18.10 21.29 -25.94
C GLU A 56 -18.19 22.83 -25.97
N GLN A 57 -19.30 23.37 -26.46
CA GLN A 57 -19.48 24.82 -26.60
C GLN A 57 -20.01 25.47 -25.33
N ARG A 58 -20.96 24.79 -24.65
CA ARG A 58 -21.63 25.34 -23.46
C ARG A 58 -20.98 24.98 -22.14
N SER A 59 -20.30 23.83 -22.06
CA SER A 59 -19.66 23.42 -20.81
C SER A 59 -18.36 24.20 -20.62
N PRO A 60 -18.11 24.81 -19.46
CA PRO A 60 -16.85 25.50 -19.19
C PRO A 60 -15.66 24.53 -19.24
N MET A 61 -14.44 25.07 -19.31
CA MET A 61 -13.20 24.29 -19.23
C MET A 61 -12.92 23.79 -17.79
N ALA A 62 -13.91 23.15 -17.19
CA ALA A 62 -13.91 22.64 -15.81
C ALA A 62 -14.55 21.24 -15.77
N GLY A 63 -14.36 20.52 -14.66
CA GLY A 63 -14.86 19.15 -14.51
C GLY A 63 -14.20 18.20 -15.51
N VAL A 64 -15.00 17.45 -16.26
CA VAL A 64 -14.50 16.42 -17.21
C VAL A 64 -13.57 16.98 -18.27
N ARG A 65 -13.79 18.21 -18.74
CA ARG A 65 -12.95 18.86 -19.75
C ARG A 65 -11.50 19.02 -19.29
N LEU A 66 -11.26 19.17 -17.97
CA LEU A 66 -9.91 19.20 -17.40
C LEU A 66 -9.22 17.84 -17.54
N CYS A 67 -9.95 16.76 -17.26
CA CYS A 67 -9.44 15.39 -17.40
C CYS A 67 -9.10 15.06 -18.86
N LEU A 68 -9.90 15.53 -19.81
CA LEU A 68 -9.67 15.32 -21.24
C LEU A 68 -8.47 16.11 -21.79
N SER A 69 -8.26 17.34 -21.31
CA SER A 69 -7.14 18.18 -21.76
C SER A 69 -5.77 17.67 -21.28
N ARG A 70 -5.76 16.78 -20.29
CA ARG A 70 -4.55 16.26 -19.69
C ARG A 70 -3.91 15.23 -20.63
N LYS A 71 -2.80 15.59 -21.26
CA LYS A 71 -1.96 14.64 -22.00
C LYS A 71 -1.50 13.53 -21.05
N GLU A 72 -1.52 12.29 -21.54
CA GLU A 72 -0.96 11.15 -20.83
C GLU A 72 0.49 11.47 -20.44
N LYS A 73 0.81 11.31 -19.16
CA LYS A 73 2.19 11.42 -18.70
C LYS A 73 2.91 10.18 -19.22
N LYS A 74 3.70 10.34 -20.27
CA LYS A 74 4.70 9.32 -20.62
C LYS A 74 5.57 9.12 -19.38
N SER A 75 5.59 7.88 -18.86
CA SER A 75 6.60 7.51 -17.86
C SER A 75 7.95 7.89 -18.44
N LYS A 76 8.70 8.73 -17.73
CA LYS A 76 9.99 9.23 -18.22
C LYS A 76 11.02 8.11 -18.37
N ASN A 77 10.75 6.94 -17.79
CA ASN A 77 11.73 5.90 -17.63
C ASN A 77 11.24 4.64 -18.34
N GLN A 78 11.74 4.42 -19.57
CA GLN A 78 11.74 3.08 -20.20
C GLN A 78 12.75 2.14 -19.52
N ASN A 79 13.64 2.69 -18.67
CA ASN A 79 14.72 1.98 -17.97
C ASN A 79 14.60 2.07 -16.44
N ASP A 80 13.46 2.49 -15.89
CA ASP A 80 13.21 2.21 -14.48
C ASP A 80 12.96 0.71 -14.43
N PHE A 81 14.05 -0.02 -14.17
CA PHE A 81 13.97 -1.34 -13.59
C PHE A 81 13.07 -1.17 -12.37
N VAL A 82 11.80 -1.56 -12.49
CA VAL A 82 11.00 -1.91 -11.33
C VAL A 82 11.86 -2.97 -10.68
N ALA A 83 12.61 -2.60 -9.65
CA ALA A 83 13.10 -3.58 -8.72
C ALA A 83 11.80 -4.24 -8.25
N ASN A 84 11.55 -5.47 -8.73
CA ASN A 84 10.64 -6.40 -8.09
C ASN A 84 11.23 -6.61 -6.69
N ILE A 85 11.02 -5.64 -5.82
CA ILE A 85 11.11 -5.84 -4.39
C ILE A 85 9.78 -6.50 -4.09
N ASP A 86 9.71 -7.80 -4.41
CA ASP A 86 8.67 -8.64 -3.84
C ASP A 86 8.74 -8.40 -2.33
N PRO A 87 7.65 -8.03 -1.66
CA PRO A 87 7.68 -7.92 -0.22
C PRO A 87 8.14 -9.28 0.32
N ILE A 88 9.26 -9.31 1.04
CA ILE A 88 9.73 -10.51 1.72
C ILE A 88 8.74 -10.80 2.84
N ILE A 89 7.65 -11.48 2.50
CA ILE A 89 6.74 -12.09 3.47
C ILE A 89 7.41 -13.40 3.86
N ALA A 90 8.28 -13.34 4.86
CA ALA A 90 8.78 -14.54 5.49
C ALA A 90 7.63 -15.21 6.26
N SER A 91 6.91 -16.13 5.64
CA SER A 91 6.12 -17.12 6.37
C SER A 91 7.10 -18.00 7.15
N SER A 92 6.97 -18.01 8.47
CA SER A 92 7.92 -18.55 9.45
C SER A 92 8.08 -20.08 9.47
N SER A 93 8.01 -20.77 8.33
CA SER A 93 8.03 -22.23 8.31
C SER A 93 8.50 -22.78 6.97
N THR A 94 9.80 -22.73 6.71
CA THR A 94 10.46 -23.73 5.86
C THR A 94 11.93 -23.86 6.28
N SER A 95 12.22 -24.89 7.06
CA SER A 95 13.58 -25.40 7.25
C SER A 95 14.01 -26.06 5.95
N ASN A 96 14.90 -25.44 5.18
CA ASN A 96 15.70 -26.09 4.14
C ASN A 96 16.99 -25.28 3.93
N SER A 97 18.12 -25.91 4.25
CA SER A 97 19.50 -25.71 3.80
C SER A 97 19.87 -24.34 3.17
N ILE A 98 20.52 -23.45 3.93
CA ILE A 98 20.85 -22.07 3.52
C ILE A 98 22.24 -21.95 2.84
N ASP A 99 22.98 -23.03 2.62
CA ASP A 99 24.38 -22.93 2.17
C ASP A 99 24.63 -22.80 0.65
N GLU A 100 23.60 -22.70 -0.22
CA GLU A 100 23.83 -22.63 -1.68
C GLU A 100 23.26 -21.41 -2.43
N GLN A 101 22.81 -20.36 -1.74
CA GLN A 101 22.36 -19.11 -2.42
C GLN A 101 23.04 -17.84 -1.93
N ARG A 102 24.36 -17.89 -1.72
CA ARG A 102 25.18 -16.69 -1.64
C ARG A 102 26.19 -16.69 -2.78
N ASN A 103 25.74 -16.20 -3.94
CA ASN A 103 26.54 -15.49 -4.93
C ASN A 103 25.62 -14.87 -6.00
N ILE A 104 24.90 -13.80 -5.63
CA ILE A 104 24.16 -12.94 -6.58
C ILE A 104 24.85 -11.57 -6.75
N PHE A 105 25.99 -11.34 -6.09
CA PHE A 105 26.80 -10.16 -6.35
C PHE A 105 27.79 -10.47 -7.48
N PRO A 106 27.78 -9.71 -8.59
CA PRO A 106 28.84 -9.86 -9.59
C PRO A 106 30.18 -9.56 -8.92
N GLU A 107 31.13 -10.45 -9.12
CA GLU A 107 32.51 -10.34 -8.68
C GLU A 107 33.08 -8.94 -9.04
N ASN A 108 33.75 -8.31 -8.07
CA ASN A 108 34.30 -6.96 -8.19
C ASN A 108 35.20 -6.81 -9.43
N ARG A 109 34.65 -6.27 -10.52
CA ARG A 109 35.46 -5.77 -11.65
C ARG A 109 36.13 -4.47 -11.21
N LYS A 110 37.45 -4.45 -11.18
CA LYS A 110 38.24 -3.33 -10.65
C LYS A 110 38.20 -2.06 -11.52
N ASP A 111 37.60 -2.10 -12.71
CA ASP A 111 37.73 -1.02 -13.70
C ASP A 111 36.41 -0.62 -14.37
N GLU A 112 35.37 -0.24 -13.60
CA GLU A 112 34.19 0.42 -14.18
C GLU A 112 34.12 1.90 -13.78
N LYS A 113 34.12 2.77 -14.80
CA LYS A 113 33.91 4.22 -14.65
C LYS A 113 32.55 4.43 -13.98
N LYS A 114 32.59 4.95 -12.75
CA LYS A 114 31.40 5.35 -11.98
C LYS A 114 30.55 6.28 -12.87
N SER A 115 29.31 5.89 -13.17
CA SER A 115 28.45 6.70 -14.03
C SER A 115 28.12 8.02 -13.33
N SER A 116 28.09 9.13 -14.08
CA SER A 116 27.74 10.46 -13.57
C SER A 116 26.23 10.64 -13.37
N SER A 117 25.48 9.55 -13.18
CA SER A 117 24.05 9.61 -12.95
C SER A 117 23.74 10.16 -11.56
N LEU A 118 22.86 11.15 -11.50
CA LEU A 118 22.36 11.74 -10.25
C LEU A 118 21.74 10.66 -9.35
N HIS A 119 21.07 9.66 -9.95
CA HIS A 119 20.53 8.53 -9.21
C HIS A 119 21.64 7.69 -8.55
N GLN A 120 22.75 7.44 -9.24
CA GLN A 120 23.90 6.73 -8.66
C GLN A 120 24.53 7.54 -7.52
N HIS A 121 24.60 8.87 -7.66
CA HIS A 121 25.09 9.75 -6.59
C HIS A 121 24.19 9.70 -5.35
N LEU A 122 22.86 9.76 -5.53
CA LEU A 122 21.89 9.67 -4.43
C LEU A 122 21.87 8.28 -3.76
N VAL A 123 21.92 7.21 -4.55
CA VAL A 123 22.06 5.85 -4.00
C VAL A 123 23.35 5.74 -3.21
N GLN A 124 24.46 6.30 -3.71
CA GLN A 124 25.74 6.25 -3.02
C GLN A 124 25.74 7.08 -1.73
N THR A 125 25.03 8.21 -1.64
CA THR A 125 24.92 8.98 -0.39
C THR A 125 24.05 8.26 0.65
N ILE A 126 22.92 7.68 0.24
CA ILE A 126 22.01 6.92 1.11
C ILE A 126 22.70 5.64 1.63
N VAL A 127 23.34 4.90 0.74
CA VAL A 127 24.07 3.67 1.08
C VAL A 127 25.23 4.00 2.02
N LYS A 128 25.97 5.08 1.78
CA LYS A 128 27.04 5.51 2.70
C LYS A 128 26.51 6.00 4.05
N SER A 129 25.37 6.69 4.12
CA SER A 129 24.82 7.14 5.41
C SER A 129 24.27 5.99 6.25
N ASN A 130 23.70 4.96 5.60
CA ASN A 130 23.05 3.86 6.30
C ASN A 130 24.01 2.72 6.68
N ILE A 131 25.12 2.54 5.93
CA ILE A 131 26.11 1.50 6.23
C ILE A 131 27.07 1.94 7.35
N VAL A 132 27.26 3.25 7.56
CA VAL A 132 28.22 3.77 8.56
C VAL A 132 27.66 3.71 10.00
N GLY A 133 26.38 3.37 10.18
CA GLY A 133 25.84 3.01 11.49
C GLY A 133 26.11 1.54 11.80
N GLU A 134 27.26 1.24 12.39
CA GLU A 134 27.71 -0.11 12.78
C GLU A 134 26.94 -0.69 13.99
N GLU A 135 25.81 -0.10 14.37
CA GLU A 135 25.06 -0.54 15.54
C GLU A 135 24.00 -1.58 15.13
N ASP A 136 24.11 -2.78 15.71
CA ASP A 136 23.11 -3.82 15.56
C ASP A 136 21.71 -3.26 15.80
N PRO A 137 20.70 -3.61 14.96
CA PRO A 137 19.35 -3.05 15.06
C PRO A 137 18.70 -3.30 16.42
N ARG A 138 19.15 -4.34 17.13
CA ARG A 138 18.73 -4.67 18.50
C ARG A 138 19.19 -3.65 19.53
N VAL A 139 20.41 -3.15 19.41
CA VAL A 139 21.03 -2.23 20.38
C VAL A 139 20.33 -0.88 20.33
N GLU A 140 20.10 -0.37 19.12
CA GLU A 140 19.40 0.90 18.93
C GLU A 140 17.94 0.81 19.41
N LEU A 141 17.24 -0.30 19.13
CA LEU A 141 15.88 -0.50 19.64
C LEU A 141 15.83 -0.56 21.18
N LEU A 142 16.81 -1.19 21.83
CA LEU A 142 16.93 -1.25 23.29
C LEU A 142 17.25 0.11 23.93
N LYS A 143 18.03 0.95 23.25
CA LYS A 143 18.35 2.31 23.69
C LYS A 143 17.09 3.19 23.76
N HIS A 144 16.23 3.10 22.76
CA HIS A 144 14.95 3.83 22.70
C HIS A 144 13.88 3.27 23.65
N ALA A 145 14.02 2.04 24.15
CA ALA A 145 13.02 1.42 25.03
C ALA A 145 12.81 2.20 26.35
N LYS A 146 13.89 2.60 27.02
CA LYS A 146 13.84 3.38 28.28
C LYS A 146 13.25 4.78 28.08
N GLU A 147 13.56 5.39 26.94
CA GLU A 147 13.04 6.72 26.58
C GLU A 147 11.55 6.66 26.22
N ALA A 148 11.11 5.60 25.53
CA ALA A 148 9.71 5.36 25.19
C ALA A 148 8.83 5.08 26.42
N GLU A 149 9.37 4.38 27.43
CA GLU A 149 8.69 4.17 28.72
C GLU A 149 8.54 5.47 29.51
N SER A 150 9.60 6.25 29.63
CA SER A 150 9.60 7.49 30.40
C SER A 150 8.87 8.65 29.72
N ASN A 151 8.93 8.74 28.38
CA ASN A 151 8.41 9.87 27.59
C ASN A 151 7.59 9.39 26.39
N SER A 152 6.55 8.60 26.63
CA SER A 152 5.66 8.21 25.54
C SER A 152 4.82 9.39 25.03
N LYS A 153 5.00 9.75 23.76
CA LYS A 153 4.40 10.96 23.18
C LYS A 153 3.13 10.71 22.36
N TRP A 154 2.96 9.53 21.78
CA TRP A 154 1.93 9.33 20.73
C TRP A 154 0.90 8.24 21.02
N VAL A 155 1.29 7.14 21.68
CA VAL A 155 0.40 5.98 21.80
C VAL A 155 0.00 5.74 23.25
N THR A 156 0.94 5.59 24.18
CA THR A 156 0.58 5.18 25.54
C THR A 156 -0.25 6.20 26.33
N PRO A 157 -0.13 7.53 26.18
CA PRO A 157 -0.92 8.47 26.98
C PRO A 157 -2.44 8.28 26.86
N ALA A 158 -2.92 7.90 25.67
CA ALA A 158 -4.34 7.63 25.45
C ALA A 158 -4.78 6.28 26.04
N TYR A 159 -3.89 5.27 26.01
CA TYR A 159 -4.20 3.92 26.49
C TYR A 159 -4.04 3.75 28.01
N VAL A 160 -3.26 4.59 28.70
CA VAL A 160 -3.11 4.56 30.16
C VAL A 160 -4.46 4.65 30.88
N TYR A 161 -5.39 5.48 30.37
CA TYR A 161 -6.71 5.67 30.99
C TYR A 161 -7.71 4.56 30.62
N ALA A 162 -7.65 4.07 29.39
CA ALA A 162 -8.66 3.19 28.82
C ALA A 162 -8.29 1.69 28.89
N GLN A 163 -7.05 1.35 29.22
CA GLN A 163 -6.64 -0.05 29.32
C GLN A 163 -7.30 -0.72 30.53
N PRO A 164 -8.05 -1.83 30.31
CA PRO A 164 -8.51 -2.63 31.41
C PRO A 164 -7.30 -3.21 32.13
N LYS A 165 -7.30 -3.12 33.47
CA LYS A 165 -6.24 -3.75 34.26
C LYS A 165 -6.38 -5.27 34.08
N PRO A 166 -5.35 -5.96 33.55
CA PRO A 166 -5.42 -7.39 33.39
C PRO A 166 -5.45 -8.04 34.79
N ILE A 167 -6.47 -8.85 35.03
CA ILE A 167 -6.55 -9.69 36.21
C ILE A 167 -5.94 -11.02 35.81
N PHE A 168 -4.65 -11.18 36.07
CA PHE A 168 -4.00 -12.47 35.92
C PHE A 168 -4.32 -13.33 37.14
N GLN A 169 -4.45 -14.63 36.91
CA GLN A 169 -4.45 -15.58 38.01
C GLN A 169 -3.12 -15.41 38.74
N GLN A 170 -3.17 -15.23 40.06
CA GLN A 170 -1.97 -15.27 40.87
C GLN A 170 -1.28 -16.59 40.54
N GLN A 171 -0.09 -16.51 39.99
CA GLN A 171 0.76 -17.69 39.91
C GLN A 171 0.91 -18.11 41.37
N ILE A 172 0.43 -19.32 41.67
CA ILE A 172 0.83 -19.98 42.89
C ILE A 172 2.34 -20.03 42.75
N GLU A 173 3.04 -19.23 43.55
CA GLU A 173 4.47 -19.40 43.74
C GLU A 173 4.57 -20.79 44.36
N GLU A 174 4.80 -21.80 43.52
CA GLU A 174 5.35 -23.06 43.98
C GLU A 174 6.65 -22.65 44.67
N GLU A 175 6.59 -22.67 46.00
CA GLU A 175 7.72 -22.49 46.89
C GLU A 175 8.83 -23.40 46.33
N ASN A 176 9.96 -22.79 45.97
CA ASN A 176 11.08 -23.48 45.33
C ASN A 176 11.67 -24.51 46.32
N ASP A 177 11.09 -25.70 46.38
CA ASP A 177 11.66 -26.87 47.05
C ASP A 177 12.27 -27.87 46.03
N ASP A 178 12.30 -27.52 44.74
CA ASP A 178 12.81 -28.37 43.66
C ASP A 178 14.20 -27.93 43.15
N GLU A 179 15.18 -27.80 44.05
CA GLU A 179 16.61 -27.79 43.65
C GLU A 179 17.11 -29.17 43.16
N ASP A 180 16.30 -30.23 43.24
CA ASP A 180 16.73 -31.61 42.96
C ASP A 180 16.22 -32.25 41.64
N LEU A 181 15.52 -31.53 40.76
CA LEU A 181 14.88 -32.13 39.56
C LEU A 181 15.35 -31.57 38.20
N LEU A 182 16.65 -31.29 38.03
CA LEU A 182 17.20 -31.10 36.68
C LEU A 182 17.34 -32.45 35.96
N PRO A 183 16.72 -32.66 34.78
CA PRO A 183 16.84 -33.91 34.04
C PRO A 183 18.27 -34.07 33.49
N VAL A 184 18.96 -35.13 33.92
CA VAL A 184 20.31 -35.47 33.42
C VAL A 184 20.23 -35.88 31.94
N LEU A 185 20.70 -35.01 31.05
CA LEU A 185 20.80 -35.30 29.62
C LEU A 185 21.92 -36.33 29.36
N LYS A 186 21.55 -37.50 28.82
CA LYS A 186 22.51 -38.52 28.39
C LYS A 186 23.28 -38.03 27.16
N LYS A 187 24.60 -37.89 27.28
CA LYS A 187 25.50 -37.62 26.14
C LYS A 187 25.53 -38.82 25.20
N HIS A 188 25.43 -38.57 23.89
CA HIS A 188 25.63 -39.62 22.91
C HIS A 188 27.09 -40.13 22.95
N ARG A 189 27.31 -41.42 22.78
CA ARG A 189 28.65 -42.00 22.63
C ARG A 189 28.96 -42.09 21.15
N ASN A 190 29.99 -41.37 20.71
CA ASN A 190 30.52 -41.49 19.36
C ASN A 190 31.10 -42.89 19.15
N LYS A 191 30.87 -43.46 17.97
CA LYS A 191 31.47 -44.72 17.51
C LYS A 191 32.38 -44.43 16.34
#